data_AF-A0A9E5W9C8-F1
#
_entry.id   AF-A0A9E5W9C8-F1
#
_cell.length_a   1.000
_cell.length_b   1.000
_cell.length_c   1.000
_cell.angle_alpha   90.00
_cell.angle_beta   90.00
_cell.angle_gamma   90.00
#
_symmetry.space_group_name_H-M   'P 1'
#
loop_
_entity.id
_entity.type
_entity.pdbx_description
1 polymer ?
#
loop_
_entity_poly.entity_id
_entity_poly.type
_entity_poly.pdbx_seq_one_letter_code
_entity_poly.pdbx_strand_id
1 'polypeptide(L)'
;ALMLYECYNKNQPRWWAVMVFFSPVTTPYFIFKSRKESGIVLFMVFLTTFSAVGGLEFYRYSNYMEKNKYSDLPPVTIQMIHLSEELKQSTAKLDKALVKLENLSKVESRIQEIKSTIEFIDHLRTIMIENQEAIKRLVKYTSDYKSFFLKKDLDWVFNIQKFYNNRTVIQHYKSLQKYLDAFEELLKYTYVNFYNITEYKTKENLKNYDEYYLRYRRAVDSHNKFNVKRIDFQNSFLSKYPDIKPYLPGKRQTETFRLWE
;
A
#
# COMPACT_ATOMS: atom_id res chain seq x y z
N ALA A 1 24.09 4.24 -21.15
CA ALA A 1 24.97 3.27 -20.44
C ALA A 1 25.20 1.98 -21.23
N LEU A 2 24.31 1.63 -22.19
CA LEU A 2 24.44 0.47 -23.08
C LEU A 2 25.72 0.50 -23.94
N MET A 3 26.16 1.68 -24.41
CA MET A 3 27.38 1.76 -25.21
C MET A 3 28.67 1.52 -24.41
N LEU A 4 28.72 1.91 -23.13
CA LEU A 4 29.86 1.55 -22.26
C LEU A 4 29.89 0.04 -22.01
N TYR A 5 28.72 -0.58 -21.84
CA TYR A 5 28.57 -2.02 -21.69
C TYR A 5 28.89 -2.78 -22.98
N GLU A 6 28.47 -2.29 -24.15
CA GLU A 6 28.86 -2.87 -25.44
C GLU A 6 30.35 -2.70 -25.74
N CYS A 7 30.96 -1.55 -25.43
CA CYS A 7 32.40 -1.38 -25.54
C CYS A 7 33.15 -2.36 -24.60
N TYR A 8 32.63 -2.60 -23.41
CA TYR A 8 33.16 -3.60 -22.48
C TYR A 8 33.03 -5.03 -23.03
N ASN A 9 31.85 -5.43 -23.52
CA ASN A 9 31.60 -6.78 -24.02
C ASN A 9 32.27 -7.07 -25.38
N LYS A 10 32.48 -6.06 -26.23
CA LYS A 10 33.08 -6.19 -27.57
C LYS A 10 34.56 -5.77 -27.62
N ASN A 11 35.20 -5.54 -26.47
CA ASN A 11 36.60 -5.11 -26.35
C ASN A 11 36.95 -3.84 -27.15
N GLN A 12 35.98 -2.94 -27.30
CA GLN A 12 36.16 -1.68 -28.03
C GLN A 12 36.60 -0.54 -27.09
N PRO A 13 37.28 0.50 -27.61
CA PRO A 13 37.85 1.54 -26.77
C PRO A 13 36.76 2.34 -26.06
N ARG A 14 36.80 2.35 -24.72
CA ARG A 14 35.78 3.01 -23.87
C ARG A 14 35.67 4.52 -24.10
N TRP A 15 36.70 5.15 -24.69
CA TRP A 15 36.68 6.57 -25.05
C TRP A 15 35.67 6.91 -26.15
N TRP A 16 35.27 5.96 -26.99
CA TRP A 16 34.21 6.15 -28.00
C TRP A 16 32.85 6.41 -27.34
N ALA A 17 32.51 5.60 -26.34
CA ALA A 17 31.29 5.80 -25.57
C ALA A 17 31.32 7.17 -24.87
N VAL A 18 32.47 7.57 -24.32
CA VAL A 18 32.67 8.88 -23.70
C VAL A 18 32.48 10.01 -24.72
N MET A 19 33.09 9.95 -25.90
CA MET A 19 32.90 10.97 -26.95
C MET A 19 31.45 11.10 -27.40
N VAL A 20 30.71 10.00 -27.56
CA VAL A 20 29.29 10.05 -27.93
C VAL A 20 28.42 10.50 -26.76
N PHE A 21 28.84 10.28 -25.52
CA PHE A 21 28.19 10.87 -24.34
C PHE A 21 28.45 12.37 -24.21
N PHE A 22 29.59 12.87 -24.69
CA PHE A 22 29.95 14.30 -24.66
C PHE A 22 29.55 15.08 -25.92
N SER A 23 29.30 14.40 -27.05
CA SER A 23 28.82 15.04 -28.27
C SER A 23 27.53 15.87 -28.07
N PRO A 24 26.54 15.45 -27.26
CA PRO A 24 25.33 16.22 -26.96
C PRO A 24 25.62 17.46 -26.10
N VAL A 25 26.74 17.49 -25.38
CA VAL A 25 27.17 18.64 -24.57
C VAL A 25 27.90 19.67 -25.44
N THR A 26 28.66 19.21 -26.44
CA THR A 26 29.39 20.10 -27.36
C THR A 26 28.53 20.62 -28.52
N THR A 27 27.49 19.88 -28.92
CA THR A 27 26.64 20.23 -30.09
C THR A 27 25.87 21.56 -29.91
N PRO A 28 25.27 21.87 -28.75
CA PRO A 28 24.65 23.17 -28.49
C PRO A 28 25.62 24.34 -28.66
N TYR A 29 26.87 24.19 -28.19
CA TYR A 29 27.89 25.23 -28.29
C TYR A 29 28.20 25.59 -29.75
N PHE A 30 28.29 24.61 -30.66
CA PHE A 30 28.51 24.85 -32.08
C PHE A 30 27.27 25.41 -32.80
N ILE A 31 26.06 25.00 -32.39
CA ILE A 31 24.81 25.54 -32.93
C ILE A 31 24.66 27.04 -32.60
N PHE A 32 24.89 27.43 -31.35
CA PHE A 32 24.84 28.83 -30.92
C PHE A 32 25.98 29.69 -31.51
N LYS A 33 27.18 29.12 -31.70
CA LYS A 33 28.30 29.82 -32.35
C LYS A 33 28.03 30.17 -33.83
N SER A 34 27.11 29.47 -34.50
CA SER A 34 26.80 29.71 -35.93
C SER A 34 25.93 30.95 -36.22
N ARG A 35 25.41 31.64 -35.19
CA ARG A 35 24.66 32.93 -35.27
C ARG A 35 23.64 33.05 -36.42
N LYS A 36 22.86 32.00 -36.70
CA LYS A 36 21.71 32.05 -37.65
C LYS A 36 20.41 31.71 -36.93
N GLU A 37 19.29 32.31 -37.36
CA GLU A 37 17.94 32.01 -36.82
C GLU A 37 17.58 30.51 -36.92
N SER A 38 18.12 29.81 -37.92
CA SER A 38 18.00 28.35 -38.07
C SER A 38 18.66 27.55 -36.94
N GLY A 39 19.57 28.14 -36.17
CA GLY A 39 20.21 27.52 -35.01
C GLY A 39 19.25 27.26 -33.86
N ILE A 40 18.24 28.11 -33.66
CA ILE A 40 17.22 27.92 -32.61
C ILE A 40 16.35 26.69 -32.92
N VAL A 41 15.96 26.52 -34.20
CA VAL A 41 15.18 25.35 -34.65
C VAL A 41 15.98 24.07 -34.47
N LEU A 42 17.27 24.07 -34.85
CA LEU A 42 18.16 22.93 -34.66
C LEU A 42 18.38 22.59 -33.19
N PHE A 43 18.53 23.60 -32.33
CA PHE A 43 18.66 23.41 -30.88
C PHE A 43 17.38 22.82 -30.27
N MET A 44 16.21 23.32 -30.66
CA MET A 44 14.92 22.77 -30.22
C MET A 44 14.79 21.30 -30.64
N VAL A 45 15.04 20.96 -31.91
CA VAL A 45 14.99 19.57 -32.40
C VAL A 45 15.96 18.67 -31.61
N PHE A 46 17.18 19.14 -31.34
CA PHE A 46 18.14 18.44 -30.52
C PHE A 46 17.66 18.23 -29.08
N LEU A 47 17.10 19.27 -28.43
CA LEU A 47 16.61 19.17 -27.06
C LEU A 47 15.45 18.16 -26.95
N THR A 48 14.52 18.18 -27.91
CA THR A 48 13.37 17.27 -27.92
C THR A 48 13.83 15.83 -28.14
N THR A 49 14.73 15.59 -29.10
CA THR A 49 15.26 14.25 -29.39
C THR A 49 16.12 13.71 -28.25
N PHE A 50 16.99 14.53 -27.66
CA PHE A 50 17.80 14.15 -26.51
C PHE A 50 16.94 13.82 -25.29
N SER A 51 15.91 14.63 -25.01
CA SER A 51 14.98 14.38 -23.91
C SER A 51 14.16 13.11 -24.13
N ALA A 52 13.68 12.86 -25.35
CA ALA A 52 12.94 11.65 -25.70
C ALA A 52 13.80 10.38 -25.56
N VAL A 53 15.03 10.40 -26.09
CA VAL A 53 15.97 9.27 -25.97
C VAL A 53 16.40 9.06 -24.52
N GLY A 54 16.74 10.13 -23.80
CA GLY A 54 17.10 10.07 -22.38
C GLY A 54 15.97 9.52 -21.51
N GLY A 55 14.73 9.97 -21.75
CA GLY A 55 13.54 9.46 -21.06
C GLY A 55 13.28 7.98 -21.33
N LEU A 56 13.39 7.55 -22.59
CA LEU A 56 13.23 6.13 -22.98
C LEU A 56 14.33 5.23 -22.41
N GLU A 57 15.59 5.68 -22.41
CA GLU A 57 16.70 4.94 -21.81
C GLU A 57 16.53 4.82 -20.30
N PHE A 58 16.15 5.92 -19.63
CA PHE A 58 15.88 5.91 -18.20
C PHE A 58 14.74 4.94 -17.86
N TYR A 59 13.64 4.96 -18.61
CA TYR A 59 12.53 4.03 -18.43
C TYR A 59 12.96 2.56 -18.61
N ARG A 60 13.73 2.25 -19.66
CA ARG A 60 14.25 0.89 -19.89
C ARG A 60 15.22 0.45 -18.79
N TYR A 61 16.12 1.32 -18.37
CA TYR A 61 17.06 1.04 -17.29
C TYR A 61 16.34 0.81 -15.96
N SER A 62 15.35 1.65 -15.63
CA SER A 62 14.51 1.47 -14.44
C SER A 62 13.80 0.12 -14.47
N ASN A 63 13.15 -0.24 -15.59
CA ASN A 63 12.48 -1.53 -15.74
C ASN A 63 13.44 -2.72 -15.65
N TYR A 64 14.66 -2.60 -16.16
CA TYR A 64 15.68 -3.66 -16.07
C TYR A 64 16.19 -3.83 -14.64
N MET A 65 16.50 -2.73 -13.96
CA MET A 65 16.93 -2.74 -12.55
C MET A 65 15.84 -3.28 -11.64
N GLU A 66 14.57 -2.98 -11.93
CA GLU A 66 13.44 -3.51 -11.19
C GLU A 66 13.25 -5.02 -11.41
N LYS A 67 13.37 -5.49 -12.66
CA LYS A 67 13.31 -6.93 -12.99
C LYS A 67 14.44 -7.74 -12.36
N ASN A 68 15.64 -7.18 -12.27
CA ASN A 68 16.82 -7.88 -11.74
C ASN A 68 17.16 -7.49 -10.29
N LYS A 69 16.30 -6.73 -9.60
CA LYS A 69 16.56 -6.25 -8.24
C LYS A 69 16.91 -7.36 -7.24
N TYR A 70 16.43 -8.58 -7.50
CA TYR A 70 16.59 -9.74 -6.64
C TYR A 70 17.22 -10.95 -7.35
N SER A 71 17.83 -10.78 -8.53
CA SER A 71 18.37 -11.89 -9.34
C SER A 71 19.42 -12.72 -8.59
N ASP A 72 20.12 -12.09 -7.66
CA ASP A 72 21.23 -12.70 -6.91
C ASP A 72 20.75 -13.43 -5.64
N LEU A 73 19.45 -13.34 -5.33
CA LEU A 73 18.87 -13.96 -4.16
C LEU A 73 18.35 -15.39 -4.46
N PRO A 74 18.40 -16.31 -3.48
CA PRO A 74 17.80 -17.62 -3.64
C PRO A 74 16.29 -17.54 -3.90
N PRO A 75 15.69 -18.50 -4.64
CA PRO A 75 14.24 -18.50 -4.94
C PRO A 75 13.35 -18.39 -3.71
N VAL A 76 13.74 -19.03 -2.59
CA VAL A 76 13.00 -18.97 -1.32
C VAL A 76 12.98 -17.54 -0.74
N THR A 77 14.10 -16.83 -0.83
CA THR A 77 14.20 -15.44 -0.38
C THR A 77 13.39 -14.51 -1.29
N ILE A 78 13.45 -14.72 -2.61
CA ILE A 78 12.65 -13.96 -3.59
C ILE A 78 11.16 -14.11 -3.30
N GLN A 79 10.69 -15.34 -3.09
CA GLN A 79 9.29 -15.61 -2.78
C GLN A 79 8.86 -14.96 -1.46
N MET A 80 9.72 -14.98 -0.44
CA MET A 80 9.43 -14.29 0.83
C MET A 80 9.29 -12.77 0.64
N ILE A 81 10.13 -12.16 -0.18
CA ILE A 81 10.04 -10.74 -0.52
C ILE A 81 8.74 -10.44 -1.27
N HIS A 82 8.35 -11.27 -2.23
CA HIS A 82 7.07 -11.11 -2.94
C HIS A 82 5.87 -11.23 -2.01
N LEU A 83 5.84 -12.22 -1.11
CA LEU A 83 4.78 -12.37 -0.12
C LEU A 83 4.69 -11.16 0.82
N SER A 84 5.83 -10.60 1.21
CA SER A 84 5.90 -9.38 2.01
C SER A 84 5.33 -8.17 1.24
N GLU A 85 5.64 -8.03 -0.04
CA GLU A 85 5.14 -6.95 -0.88
C GLU A 85 3.63 -7.08 -1.15
N GLU A 86 3.15 -8.29 -1.48
CA GLU A 86 1.72 -8.59 -1.59
C GLU A 86 0.96 -8.19 -0.32
N LEU A 87 1.52 -8.52 0.85
CA LEU A 87 0.92 -8.21 2.13
C LEU A 87 0.90 -6.70 2.42
N LYS A 88 1.97 -5.97 2.07
CA LYS A 88 1.99 -4.50 2.18
C LYS A 88 0.93 -3.87 1.31
N GLN A 89 0.82 -4.30 0.05
CA GLN A 89 -0.18 -3.79 -0.90
C GLN A 89 -1.60 -4.09 -0.43
N SER A 90 -1.86 -5.32 0.01
CA SER A 90 -3.15 -5.73 0.57
C SER A 90 -3.50 -4.90 1.82
N THR A 91 -2.52 -4.63 2.69
CA THR A 91 -2.75 -3.80 3.88
C THR A 91 -3.07 -2.36 3.51
N ALA A 92 -2.35 -1.77 2.54
CA ALA A 92 -2.63 -0.43 2.04
C ALA A 92 -4.02 -0.33 1.36
N LYS A 93 -4.44 -1.39 0.64
CA LYS A 93 -5.79 -1.50 0.07
C LYS A 93 -6.85 -1.50 1.18
N LEU A 94 -6.63 -2.28 2.24
CA LEU A 94 -7.52 -2.32 3.42
C LEU A 94 -7.62 -0.94 4.09
N ASP A 95 -6.50 -0.26 4.34
CA ASP A 95 -6.51 1.06 4.98
C ASP A 95 -7.27 2.09 4.15
N LYS A 96 -7.04 2.13 2.84
CA LYS A 96 -7.78 3.02 1.92
C LYS A 96 -9.28 2.75 1.95
N ALA A 97 -9.67 1.48 2.00
CA ALA A 97 -11.06 1.09 2.07
C ALA A 97 -11.70 1.48 3.42
N LEU A 98 -10.96 1.39 4.52
CA LEU A 98 -11.41 1.87 5.84
C LEU A 98 -11.61 3.39 5.87
N VAL A 99 -10.68 4.16 5.31
CA VAL A 99 -10.83 5.63 5.17
C VAL A 99 -12.07 5.97 4.34
N LYS A 100 -12.32 5.21 3.26
CA LYS A 100 -13.54 5.39 2.46
C LYS A 100 -14.81 5.07 3.25
N LEU A 101 -14.81 4.01 4.08
CA LEU A 101 -15.95 3.68 4.93
C LEU A 101 -16.23 4.79 5.94
N GLU A 102 -15.19 5.36 6.54
CA GLU A 102 -15.32 6.49 7.45
C GLU A 102 -16.03 7.68 6.78
N ASN A 103 -15.61 8.04 5.57
CA ASN A 103 -16.24 9.12 4.81
C ASN A 103 -17.71 8.84 4.48
N LEU A 104 -18.06 7.58 4.19
CA LEU A 104 -19.46 7.19 3.94
C LEU A 104 -20.30 7.28 5.22
N SER A 105 -19.74 6.86 6.36
CA SER A 105 -20.45 6.86 7.66
C SER A 105 -20.80 8.25 8.19
N LYS A 106 -20.11 9.31 7.72
CA LYS A 106 -20.34 10.71 8.16
C LYS A 106 -21.52 11.39 7.47
N VAL A 107 -22.10 10.82 6.40
CA VAL A 107 -23.04 11.51 5.50
C VAL A 107 -24.50 11.04 5.64
N GLU A 108 -24.81 10.12 6.56
CA GLU A 108 -26.04 9.33 6.44
C GLU A 108 -27.33 10.07 6.88
N SER A 109 -28.09 10.53 5.88
CA SER A 109 -29.50 10.92 6.04
C SER A 109 -30.39 10.49 4.87
N ARG A 110 -29.85 9.73 3.90
CA ARG A 110 -30.59 9.28 2.71
C ARG A 110 -30.59 7.76 2.61
N ILE A 111 -31.77 7.19 2.34
CA ILE A 111 -31.96 5.74 2.23
C ILE A 111 -31.06 5.07 1.17
N GLN A 112 -30.76 5.76 0.07
CA GLN A 112 -29.89 5.26 -0.99
C GLN A 112 -28.41 5.20 -0.54
N GLU A 113 -27.98 6.14 0.29
CA GLU A 113 -26.63 6.17 0.85
C GLU A 113 -26.44 5.01 1.83
N ILE A 114 -27.44 4.75 2.70
CA ILE A 114 -27.44 3.59 3.61
C ILE A 114 -27.24 2.28 2.84
N LYS A 115 -27.98 2.08 1.74
CA LYS A 115 -27.83 0.89 0.89
C LYS A 115 -26.41 0.79 0.31
N SER A 116 -25.88 1.89 -0.21
CA SER A 116 -24.53 1.93 -0.77
C SER A 116 -23.44 1.65 0.29
N THR A 117 -23.65 2.09 1.54
CA THR A 117 -22.75 1.81 2.65
C THR A 117 -22.78 0.31 3.00
N ILE A 118 -23.97 -0.32 3.05
CA ILE A 118 -24.10 -1.77 3.28
C ILE A 118 -23.32 -2.56 2.21
N GLU A 119 -23.53 -2.26 0.93
CA GLU A 119 -22.81 -2.91 -0.17
C GLU A 119 -21.29 -2.69 -0.07
N PHE A 120 -20.87 -1.50 0.35
CA PHE A 120 -19.45 -1.19 0.55
C PHE A 120 -18.84 -1.95 1.74
N ILE A 121 -19.59 -2.18 2.83
CA ILE A 121 -19.13 -3.00 3.97
C ILE A 121 -18.83 -4.43 3.52
N ASP A 122 -19.67 -5.02 2.67
CA ASP A 122 -19.43 -6.37 2.13
C ASP A 122 -18.18 -6.44 1.25
N HIS A 123 -17.96 -5.41 0.42
CA HIS A 123 -16.71 -5.29 -0.33
C HIS A 123 -15.50 -5.17 0.59
N LEU A 124 -15.59 -4.35 1.65
CA LEU A 124 -14.53 -4.18 2.63
C LEU A 124 -14.21 -5.48 3.38
N ARG A 125 -15.23 -6.29 3.73
CA ARG A 125 -15.03 -7.62 4.33
C ARG A 125 -14.20 -8.53 3.43
N THR A 126 -14.46 -8.51 2.13
CA THR A 126 -13.67 -9.27 1.15
C THR A 126 -12.21 -8.84 1.19
N ILE A 127 -11.94 -7.52 1.19
CA ILE A 127 -10.58 -6.99 1.28
C ILE A 127 -9.89 -7.40 2.61
N MET A 128 -10.63 -7.37 3.72
CA MET A 128 -10.12 -7.80 5.02
C MET A 128 -9.75 -9.30 5.01
N ILE A 129 -10.59 -10.15 4.42
CA ILE A 129 -10.33 -11.59 4.28
C ILE A 129 -9.10 -11.84 3.41
N GLU A 130 -9.00 -11.19 2.23
CA GLU A 130 -7.82 -11.25 1.35
C GLU A 130 -6.53 -10.91 2.12
N ASN A 131 -6.59 -9.87 2.95
CA ASN A 131 -5.46 -9.45 3.77
C ASN A 131 -5.08 -10.47 4.84
N GLN A 132 -6.06 -11.03 5.55
CA GLN A 132 -5.82 -12.10 6.52
C GLN A 132 -5.26 -13.36 5.88
N GLU A 133 -5.71 -13.72 4.68
CA GLU A 133 -5.15 -14.84 3.92
C GLU A 133 -3.71 -14.56 3.46
N ALA A 134 -3.38 -13.34 3.04
CA ALA A 134 -2.01 -12.95 2.75
C ALA A 134 -1.09 -13.09 3.99
N ILE A 135 -1.58 -12.69 5.18
CA ILE A 135 -0.86 -12.90 6.45
C ILE A 135 -0.64 -14.40 6.70
N LYS A 136 -1.69 -15.22 6.60
CA LYS A 136 -1.59 -16.67 6.81
C LYS A 136 -0.60 -17.33 5.85
N ARG A 137 -0.63 -16.97 4.56
CA ARG A 137 0.30 -17.46 3.55
C ARG A 137 1.74 -17.14 3.92
N LEU A 138 2.03 -15.91 4.33
CA LEU A 138 3.38 -15.50 4.74
C LEU A 138 3.86 -16.22 6.02
N VAL A 139 2.99 -16.33 7.03
CA VAL A 139 3.30 -17.03 8.30
C VAL A 139 3.55 -18.52 8.07
N LYS A 140 2.74 -19.14 7.20
CA LYS A 140 2.92 -20.54 6.80
C LYS A 140 4.23 -20.72 6.05
N TYR A 141 4.50 -19.89 5.04
CA TYR A 141 5.74 -19.94 4.26
C TYR A 141 7.00 -19.80 5.15
N THR A 142 6.95 -18.91 6.14
CA THR A 142 8.03 -18.75 7.11
C THR A 142 8.27 -20.03 7.92
N SER A 143 7.19 -20.70 8.32
CA SER A 143 7.25 -21.95 9.09
C SER A 143 7.78 -23.11 8.24
N ASP A 144 7.27 -23.25 7.02
CA ASP A 144 7.61 -24.33 6.09
C ASP A 144 9.10 -24.28 5.69
N TYR A 145 9.67 -23.09 5.53
CA TYR A 145 11.07 -22.87 5.14
C TYR A 145 11.98 -22.45 6.31
N LYS A 146 11.57 -22.70 7.56
CA LYS A 146 12.30 -22.29 8.77
C LYS A 146 13.78 -22.70 8.75
N SER A 147 14.07 -23.94 8.39
CA SER A 147 15.46 -24.47 8.36
C SER A 147 16.34 -23.73 7.35
N PHE A 148 15.76 -23.36 6.19
CA PHE A 148 16.46 -22.57 5.17
C PHE A 148 16.79 -21.18 5.68
N PHE A 149 15.83 -20.49 6.29
CA PHE A 149 16.03 -19.13 6.81
C PHE A 149 17.07 -19.09 7.94
N LEU A 150 17.06 -20.06 8.86
CA LEU A 150 18.07 -20.19 9.91
C LEU A 150 19.47 -20.42 9.33
N LYS A 151 19.61 -21.31 8.33
CA LYS A 151 20.90 -21.60 7.70
C LYS A 151 21.47 -20.40 6.93
N LYS A 152 20.61 -19.51 6.43
CA LYS A 152 20.97 -18.32 5.66
C LYS A 152 21.04 -17.04 6.50
N ASP A 153 20.90 -17.15 7.82
CA ASP A 153 20.95 -16.02 8.76
C ASP A 153 19.91 -14.94 8.43
N LEU A 154 18.72 -15.36 7.97
CA LEU A 154 17.63 -14.48 7.55
C LEU A 154 16.62 -14.26 8.70
N ASP A 155 17.11 -13.82 9.85
CA ASP A 155 16.33 -13.68 11.08
C ASP A 155 15.19 -12.66 10.98
N TRP A 156 15.33 -11.67 10.10
CA TRP A 156 14.32 -10.66 9.81
C TRP A 156 12.96 -11.29 9.43
N VAL A 157 12.97 -12.46 8.78
CA VAL A 157 11.76 -13.20 8.39
C VAL A 157 10.96 -13.63 9.64
N PHE A 158 11.64 -14.10 10.68
CA PHE A 158 10.99 -14.49 11.93
C PHE A 158 10.45 -13.29 12.71
N ASN A 159 11.09 -12.12 12.58
CA ASN A 159 10.56 -10.87 13.14
C ASN A 159 9.26 -10.45 12.46
N ILE A 160 9.13 -10.63 11.14
CA ILE A 160 7.85 -10.42 10.42
C ILE A 160 6.78 -11.39 10.93
N GLN A 161 7.11 -12.67 11.04
CA GLN A 161 6.18 -13.67 11.57
C GLN A 161 5.72 -13.31 12.99
N LYS A 162 6.65 -12.88 13.85
CA LYS A 162 6.38 -12.43 15.22
C LYS A 162 5.47 -11.20 15.28
N PHE A 163 5.61 -10.28 14.33
CA PHE A 163 4.72 -9.13 14.21
C PHE A 163 3.27 -9.57 13.99
N TYR A 164 3.01 -10.43 13.00
CA TYR A 164 1.65 -10.85 12.65
C TYR A 164 1.02 -11.84 13.64
N ASN A 165 1.84 -12.62 14.36
CA ASN A 165 1.37 -13.46 15.45
C ASN A 165 1.14 -12.69 16.77
N ASN A 166 1.43 -11.38 16.80
CA ASN A 166 1.25 -10.59 18.01
C ASN A 166 -0.24 -10.46 18.38
N ARG A 167 -0.54 -10.63 19.68
CA ARG A 167 -1.91 -10.51 20.21
C ARG A 167 -2.56 -9.19 19.83
N THR A 168 -1.84 -8.08 19.83
CA THR A 168 -2.38 -6.76 19.50
C THR A 168 -2.86 -6.70 18.04
N VAL A 169 -2.10 -7.27 17.11
CA VAL A 169 -2.47 -7.35 15.69
C VAL A 169 -3.70 -8.24 15.52
N ILE A 170 -3.72 -9.42 16.15
CA ILE A 170 -4.88 -10.33 16.10
C ILE A 170 -6.14 -9.66 16.67
N GLN A 171 -6.03 -8.95 17.79
CA GLN A 171 -7.16 -8.27 18.41
C GLN A 171 -7.68 -7.11 17.56
N HIS A 172 -6.79 -6.39 16.86
CA HIS A 172 -7.19 -5.36 15.91
C HIS A 172 -8.12 -5.92 14.82
N TYR A 173 -7.76 -7.02 14.15
CA TYR A 173 -8.65 -7.64 13.16
C TYR A 173 -9.97 -8.14 13.74
N LYS A 174 -9.93 -8.76 14.94
CA LYS A 174 -11.17 -9.17 15.63
C LYS A 174 -12.09 -7.99 15.95
N SER A 175 -11.51 -6.87 16.38
CA SER A 175 -12.27 -5.66 16.68
C SER A 175 -12.84 -5.02 15.41
N LEU A 176 -12.08 -5.05 14.31
CA LEU A 176 -12.53 -4.54 13.02
C LEU A 176 -13.73 -5.34 12.50
N GLN A 177 -13.66 -6.67 12.55
CA GLN A 177 -14.77 -7.54 12.16
C GLN A 177 -16.04 -7.21 12.97
N LYS A 178 -15.95 -7.13 14.30
CA LYS A 178 -17.08 -6.78 15.16
C LYS A 178 -17.67 -5.39 14.86
N TYR A 179 -16.82 -4.43 14.52
CA TYR A 179 -17.26 -3.11 14.10
C TYR A 179 -18.07 -3.18 12.79
N LEU A 180 -17.57 -3.88 11.77
CA LEU A 180 -18.27 -4.05 10.50
C LEU A 180 -19.60 -4.77 10.68
N ASP A 181 -19.64 -5.81 11.51
CA ASP A 181 -20.87 -6.56 11.81
C ASP A 181 -21.91 -5.67 12.49
N ALA A 182 -21.52 -4.93 13.54
CA ALA A 182 -22.43 -4.05 14.25
C ALA A 182 -22.89 -2.86 13.39
N PHE A 183 -22.03 -2.35 12.51
CA PHE A 183 -22.39 -1.26 11.61
C PHE A 183 -23.37 -1.72 10.54
N GLU A 184 -23.13 -2.87 9.93
CA GLU A 184 -24.05 -3.46 8.95
C GLU A 184 -25.42 -3.76 9.57
N GLU A 185 -25.47 -4.32 10.78
CA GLU A 185 -26.72 -4.56 11.51
C GLU A 185 -27.52 -3.27 11.72
N LEU A 186 -26.86 -2.20 12.18
CA LEU A 186 -27.48 -0.89 12.34
C LEU A 186 -28.02 -0.36 11.01
N LEU A 187 -27.24 -0.42 9.94
CA LEU A 187 -27.64 0.08 8.63
C LEU A 187 -28.79 -0.72 8.04
N LYS A 188 -28.78 -2.06 8.16
CA LYS A 188 -29.88 -2.92 7.71
C LYS A 188 -31.17 -2.59 8.46
N TYR A 189 -31.10 -2.43 9.79
CA TYR A 189 -32.26 -2.05 10.58
C TYR A 189 -32.79 -0.67 10.17
N THR A 190 -31.90 0.30 10.00
CA THR A 190 -32.23 1.67 9.59
C THR A 190 -32.82 1.72 8.19
N TYR A 191 -32.30 0.92 7.25
CA TYR A 191 -32.80 0.84 5.88
C TYR A 191 -34.24 0.31 5.84
N VAL A 192 -34.51 -0.79 6.54
CA VAL A 192 -35.85 -1.42 6.57
C VAL A 192 -36.88 -0.52 7.26
N ASN A 193 -36.47 0.18 8.32
CA ASN A 193 -37.37 0.99 9.15
C ASN A 193 -37.24 2.50 8.90
N PHE A 194 -36.65 2.90 7.77
CA PHE A 194 -36.23 4.28 7.52
C PHE A 194 -37.33 5.30 7.83
N TYR A 195 -38.50 5.18 7.19
CA TYR A 195 -39.63 6.09 7.41
C TYR A 195 -40.23 6.00 8.82
N ASN A 196 -40.16 4.84 9.49
CA ASN A 196 -40.67 4.70 10.85
C ASN A 196 -39.77 5.43 11.86
N ILE A 197 -38.47 5.44 11.60
CA ILE A 197 -37.45 6.12 12.42
C ILE A 197 -37.47 7.63 12.13
N THR A 198 -37.39 8.03 10.85
CA THR A 198 -37.27 9.44 10.47
C THR A 198 -38.54 10.26 10.73
N GLU A 199 -39.72 9.65 10.61
CA GLU A 199 -41.00 10.30 10.90
C GLU A 199 -41.51 10.03 12.32
N TYR A 200 -40.69 9.42 13.21
CA TYR A 200 -41.02 9.15 14.61
C TYR A 200 -42.36 8.40 14.82
N LYS A 201 -42.73 7.50 13.89
CA LYS A 201 -44.06 6.86 13.86
C LYS A 201 -44.33 5.92 15.01
N THR A 202 -43.30 5.27 15.54
CA THR A 202 -43.45 4.20 16.54
C THR A 202 -42.32 4.21 17.56
N LYS A 203 -42.68 4.28 18.86
CA LYS A 203 -41.71 4.25 19.97
C LYS A 203 -40.84 2.99 19.99
N GLU A 204 -41.40 1.85 19.57
CA GLU A 204 -40.68 0.58 19.52
C GLU A 204 -39.54 0.60 18.49
N ASN A 205 -39.76 1.17 17.31
CA ASN A 205 -38.73 1.27 16.27
C ASN A 205 -37.58 2.18 16.69
N LEU A 206 -37.88 3.26 17.42
CA LEU A 206 -36.86 4.15 17.99
C LEU A 206 -36.03 3.44 19.07
N LYS A 207 -36.70 2.70 19.98
CA LYS A 207 -36.01 1.93 21.03
C LYS A 207 -35.07 0.87 20.44
N ASN A 208 -35.52 0.16 19.41
CA ASN A 208 -34.71 -0.84 18.73
C ASN A 208 -33.54 -0.19 17.97
N TYR A 209 -33.78 0.93 17.27
CA TYR A 209 -32.72 1.72 16.64
C TYR A 209 -31.65 2.13 17.65
N ASP A 210 -32.05 2.68 18.81
CA ASP A 210 -31.12 3.07 19.87
C ASP A 210 -30.28 1.88 20.37
N GLU A 211 -30.88 0.70 20.46
CA GLU A 211 -30.15 -0.51 20.85
C GLU A 211 -29.08 -0.90 19.81
N TYR A 212 -29.43 -0.90 18.51
CA TYR A 212 -28.47 -1.15 17.43
C TYR A 212 -27.37 -0.07 17.41
N TYR A 213 -27.73 1.20 17.59
CA TYR A 213 -26.79 2.30 17.64
C TYR A 213 -25.81 2.17 18.81
N LEU A 214 -26.28 1.77 20.00
CA LEU A 214 -25.43 1.52 21.16
C LEU A 214 -24.46 0.37 20.94
N ARG A 215 -24.88 -0.72 20.27
CA ARG A 215 -24.00 -1.83 19.88
C ARG A 215 -22.92 -1.37 18.92
N TYR A 216 -23.30 -0.64 17.88
CA TYR A 216 -22.39 -0.03 16.92
C TYR A 216 -21.37 0.87 17.63
N ARG A 217 -21.82 1.79 18.48
CA ARG A 217 -20.95 2.72 19.22
C ARG A 217 -19.91 1.98 20.06
N ARG A 218 -20.32 0.97 20.83
CA ARG A 218 -19.39 0.14 21.62
C ARG A 218 -18.37 -0.59 20.73
N ALA A 219 -18.79 -1.05 19.56
CA ALA A 219 -17.91 -1.73 18.61
C ALA A 219 -16.87 -0.76 18.01
N VAL A 220 -17.29 0.47 17.69
CA VAL A 220 -16.41 1.55 17.24
C VAL A 220 -15.38 1.91 18.31
N ASP A 221 -15.80 2.13 19.55
CA ASP A 221 -14.90 2.46 20.66
C ASP A 221 -13.83 1.37 20.87
N SER A 222 -14.26 0.11 20.81
CA SER A 222 -13.37 -1.05 20.89
C SER A 222 -12.39 -1.09 19.72
N HIS A 223 -12.88 -0.88 18.49
CA HIS A 223 -12.04 -0.86 17.29
C HIS A 223 -10.99 0.25 17.35
N ASN A 224 -11.39 1.48 17.67
CA ASN A 224 -10.47 2.62 17.82
C ASN A 224 -9.38 2.32 18.85
N LYS A 225 -9.77 1.79 20.02
CA LYS A 225 -8.82 1.39 21.07
C LYS A 225 -7.79 0.38 20.58
N PHE A 226 -8.21 -0.65 19.86
CA PHE A 226 -7.27 -1.66 19.34
C PHE A 226 -6.46 -1.17 18.14
N ASN A 227 -7.01 -0.26 17.34
CA ASN A 227 -6.28 0.37 16.23
C ASN A 227 -5.12 1.23 16.76
N VAL A 228 -5.36 2.09 17.74
CA VAL A 228 -4.31 2.88 18.40
C VAL A 228 -3.22 1.97 18.97
N LYS A 229 -3.62 0.94 19.74
CA LYS A 229 -2.66 -0.05 20.29
C LYS A 229 -1.84 -0.74 19.19
N ARG A 230 -2.46 -1.06 18.06
CA ARG A 230 -1.78 -1.69 16.91
C ARG A 230 -0.78 -0.74 16.27
N ILE A 231 -1.12 0.53 16.12
CA ILE A 231 -0.22 1.57 15.58
C ILE A 231 0.97 1.78 16.52
N ASP A 232 0.74 1.92 17.83
CA ASP A 232 1.81 2.07 18.81
C ASP A 232 2.75 0.87 18.83
N PHE A 233 2.18 -0.33 18.82
CA PHE A 233 2.93 -1.57 18.70
C PHE A 233 3.77 -1.59 17.42
N GLN A 234 3.17 -1.26 16.27
CA GLN A 234 3.88 -1.24 14.98
C GLN A 234 5.03 -0.24 14.97
N ASN A 235 4.80 0.97 15.46
CA ASN A 235 5.83 2.01 15.53
C ASN A 235 6.99 1.61 16.46
N SER A 236 6.69 1.03 17.61
CA SER A 236 7.69 0.50 18.55
C SER A 236 8.45 -0.69 17.94
N PHE A 237 7.73 -1.62 17.31
CA PHE A 237 8.31 -2.82 16.69
C PHE A 237 9.27 -2.45 15.54
N LEU A 238 8.86 -1.53 14.66
CA LEU A 238 9.71 -1.00 13.58
C LEU A 238 10.91 -0.19 14.07
N SER A 239 10.84 0.38 15.27
CA SER A 239 11.97 1.08 15.87
C SER A 239 12.96 0.10 16.52
N LYS A 240 12.46 -1.02 17.04
CA LYS A 240 13.29 -2.11 17.60
C LYS A 240 13.96 -2.96 16.52
N TYR A 241 13.29 -3.15 15.39
CA TYR A 241 13.76 -3.97 14.26
C TYR A 241 13.77 -3.11 12.99
N PRO A 242 14.86 -2.36 12.72
CA PRO A 242 14.93 -1.48 11.55
C PRO A 242 15.10 -2.24 10.23
N ASP A 243 15.67 -3.43 10.28
CA ASP A 243 15.89 -4.38 9.18
C ASP A 243 14.59 -4.85 8.51
N ILE A 244 13.50 -4.95 9.27
CA ILE A 244 12.19 -5.37 8.74
C ILE A 244 11.34 -4.23 8.16
N LYS A 245 11.79 -2.97 8.32
CA LYS A 245 11.04 -1.79 7.86
C LYS A 245 10.68 -1.82 6.36
N PRO A 246 11.52 -2.34 5.44
CA PRO A 246 11.14 -2.46 4.02
C PRO A 246 10.00 -3.45 3.76
N TYR A 247 9.81 -4.41 4.68
CA TYR A 247 8.96 -5.59 4.50
C TYR A 247 7.63 -5.53 5.25
N LEU A 248 7.46 -4.54 6.13
CA LEU A 248 6.21 -4.27 6.84
C LEU A 248 5.59 -2.95 6.38
N PRO A 249 4.28 -2.75 6.63
CA PRO A 249 3.67 -1.43 6.51
C PRO A 249 4.46 -0.41 7.34
N GLY A 250 4.78 0.75 6.76
CA GLY A 250 5.61 1.78 7.40
C GLY A 250 5.00 2.39 8.67
N LYS A 251 5.73 3.28 9.34
CA LYS A 251 5.23 3.98 10.54
C LYS A 251 3.92 4.72 10.26
N ARG A 252 3.04 4.76 11.25
CA ARG A 252 1.72 5.41 11.15
C ARG A 252 1.53 6.41 12.29
N GLN A 253 0.76 7.45 12.03
CA GLN A 253 0.31 8.36 13.07
C GLN A 253 -0.97 7.79 13.72
N THR A 254 -1.15 8.02 15.01
CA THR A 254 -2.32 7.57 15.78
C THR A 254 -3.55 8.44 15.53
N GLU A 255 -3.34 9.68 15.07
CA GLU A 255 -4.41 10.67 14.81
C GLU A 255 -5.20 10.39 13.53
N THR A 256 -4.67 9.60 12.60
CA THR A 256 -5.25 9.43 11.26
C THR A 256 -6.50 8.53 11.22
N PHE A 257 -6.91 7.93 12.34
CA PHE A 257 -8.03 6.99 12.41
C PHE A 257 -8.79 7.13 13.75
N ARG A 258 -9.37 8.30 14.00
CA ARG A 258 -10.41 8.46 15.01
C ARG A 258 -11.75 8.52 14.27
N LEU A 259 -12.49 7.41 14.27
CA LEU A 259 -13.80 7.35 13.60
C LEU A 259 -14.80 8.39 14.16
N TRP A 260 -14.59 8.86 15.40
CA TRP A 260 -15.40 9.87 16.07
C TRP A 260 -14.51 10.73 16.99
N GLU A 261 -14.45 12.03 16.69
CA GLU A 261 -14.25 13.13 17.64
C GLU A 261 -15.34 14.17 17.42
#